data_AF-A0AAE4BSK8-F1
#
_entry.id   AF-A0AAE4BSK8-F1
#
_cell.length_a   1.000
_cell.length_b   1.000
_cell.length_c   1.000
_cell.angle_alpha   90.00
_cell.angle_beta   90.00
_cell.angle_gamma   90.00
#
_symmetry.space_group_name_H-M   'P 1'
#
loop_
_entity.id
_entity.type
_entity.pdbx_description
1 polymer ?
#
loop_
_entity_poly.entity_id
_entity_poly.type
_entity_poly.pdbx_seq_one_letter_code
_entity_poly.pdbx_strand_id
1 'polypeptide(L)'
;MDIVLDEKAQSITISKDNQTKIYKFNEVEYSVYNLAIYYKNRADNRNRKKMMLSNFAYWDLKFSDGKRYFITNIMVDFLHKNKLFLPTRYRYRFLPFIDKKESNKEYKSNLKQKDIDQINSFAQKYGQYSDHLVEIKHYDDNKNDLIANSDNHYMKVHKNKKINELERILANKEIYNEECIQAVTELIRIKKMEKSIK
;
A
#
# COMPACT_ATOMS: atom_id res chain seq x y z
N MET A 1 14.71 -5.57 -22.76
CA MET A 1 14.50 -6.38 -21.55
C MET A 1 13.16 -7.03 -21.76
N ASP A 2 13.17 -8.35 -21.81
CA ASP A 2 12.00 -9.12 -22.24
C ASP A 2 11.56 -9.99 -21.07
N ILE A 3 10.25 -10.06 -20.87
CA ILE A 3 9.64 -10.78 -19.76
C ILE A 3 8.59 -11.70 -20.34
N VAL A 4 8.70 -12.99 -20.04
CA VAL A 4 7.74 -14.01 -20.47
C VAL A 4 7.18 -14.69 -19.23
N LEU A 5 5.86 -14.71 -19.13
CA LEU A 5 5.12 -15.45 -18.10
C LEU A 5 4.59 -16.73 -18.74
N ASP A 6 5.03 -17.87 -18.21
CA ASP A 6 4.49 -19.18 -18.59
C ASP A 6 3.65 -19.73 -17.43
N GLU A 7 2.33 -19.61 -17.57
CA GLU A 7 1.36 -20.10 -16.58
C GLU A 7 1.35 -21.63 -16.48
N LYS A 8 1.63 -22.35 -17.59
CA LYS A 8 1.63 -23.82 -17.61
C LYS A 8 2.87 -24.37 -16.92
N ALA A 9 4.02 -23.78 -17.22
CA ALA A 9 5.30 -24.14 -16.59
C ALA A 9 5.48 -23.51 -15.20
N GLN A 10 4.57 -22.61 -14.79
CA GLN A 10 4.65 -21.84 -13.55
C GLN A 10 5.99 -21.13 -13.39
N SER A 11 6.41 -20.42 -14.45
CA SER A 11 7.72 -19.77 -14.50
C SER A 11 7.67 -18.37 -15.10
N ILE A 12 8.63 -17.55 -14.68
CA ILE A 12 8.89 -16.20 -15.16
C ILE A 12 10.28 -16.20 -15.78
N THR A 13 10.37 -15.89 -17.07
CA THR A 13 11.64 -15.68 -17.74
C THR A 13 11.90 -14.19 -17.87
N ILE A 14 13.07 -13.75 -17.38
CA ILE A 14 13.52 -12.36 -17.46
C ILE A 14 14.83 -12.33 -18.24
N SER A 15 14.82 -11.63 -19.36
CA SER A 15 15.97 -11.51 -20.27
C SER A 15 16.43 -10.07 -20.38
N LYS A 16 17.71 -9.82 -20.13
CA LYS A 16 18.35 -8.50 -20.27
C LYS A 16 19.81 -8.67 -20.69
N ASP A 17 20.24 -7.93 -21.71
CA ASP A 17 21.63 -7.85 -22.17
C ASP A 17 22.30 -9.24 -22.34
N ASN A 18 21.65 -10.13 -23.10
CA ASN A 18 22.03 -11.54 -23.34
C ASN A 18 22.06 -12.46 -22.10
N GLN A 19 21.65 -11.98 -20.93
CA GLN A 19 21.44 -12.82 -19.75
C GLN A 19 19.96 -13.17 -19.63
N THR A 20 19.68 -14.47 -19.56
CA THR A 20 18.33 -15.00 -19.31
C THR A 20 18.32 -15.64 -17.94
N LYS A 21 17.36 -15.24 -17.10
CA LYS A 21 17.06 -15.92 -15.84
C LYS A 21 15.64 -16.46 -15.86
N ILE A 22 15.49 -17.69 -15.42
CA ILE A 22 14.21 -18.36 -15.31
C ILE A 22 13.96 -18.59 -13.83
N TYR A 23 12.83 -18.08 -13.36
CA TYR A 23 12.37 -18.21 -11.98
C TYR A 23 11.09 -19.03 -11.96
N LYS A 24 10.98 -19.96 -11.03
CA LYS A 24 9.73 -20.65 -10.74
C LYS A 24 8.85 -19.79 -9.84
N PHE A 25 7.53 -19.95 -9.90
CA PHE A 25 6.60 -19.18 -9.08
C PHE A 25 6.82 -19.38 -7.57
N ASN A 26 7.29 -20.56 -7.15
CA ASN A 26 7.61 -20.85 -5.76
C ASN A 26 8.90 -20.18 -5.25
N GLU A 27 9.72 -19.62 -6.15
CA GLU A 27 10.92 -18.85 -5.79
C GLU A 27 10.58 -17.38 -5.53
N VAL A 28 9.32 -16.98 -5.71
CA VAL A 28 8.87 -15.62 -5.43
C VAL A 28 8.66 -15.45 -3.93
N GLU A 29 9.52 -14.68 -3.30
CA GLU A 29 9.42 -14.29 -1.88
C GLU A 29 8.39 -13.18 -1.69
N TYR A 30 8.35 -12.24 -2.62
CA TYR A 30 7.53 -11.03 -2.50
C TYR A 30 6.86 -10.68 -3.82
N SER A 31 5.58 -10.31 -3.69
CA SER A 31 4.74 -9.96 -4.82
C SER A 31 3.78 -8.84 -4.49
N VAL A 32 3.96 -7.70 -5.15
CA VAL A 32 3.04 -6.58 -5.00
C VAL A 32 2.68 -5.94 -6.33
N TYR A 33 1.38 -5.98 -6.64
CA TYR A 33 0.82 -5.16 -7.71
C TYR A 33 0.57 -3.75 -7.17
N ASN A 34 1.33 -2.79 -7.69
CA ASN A 34 1.15 -1.38 -7.41
C ASN A 34 0.29 -0.77 -8.50
N LEU A 35 -0.97 -0.54 -8.16
CA LEU A 35 -2.02 -0.02 -9.02
C LEU A 35 -2.34 1.43 -8.66
N ALA A 36 -2.87 2.15 -9.65
CA ALA A 36 -3.41 3.48 -9.37
C ALA A 36 -4.64 3.38 -8.43
N ILE A 37 -4.85 4.40 -7.61
CA ILE A 37 -5.94 4.45 -6.62
C ILE A 37 -7.33 4.27 -7.26
N TYR A 38 -7.43 4.59 -8.55
CA TYR A 38 -8.63 4.47 -9.38
C TYR A 38 -9.08 3.02 -9.65
N TYR A 39 -8.26 2.03 -9.28
CA TYR A 39 -8.61 0.61 -9.39
C TYR A 39 -9.11 -0.01 -8.08
N LYS A 40 -9.10 0.74 -6.96
CA LYS A 40 -9.42 0.19 -5.63
C LYS A 40 -10.88 -0.24 -5.47
N ASN A 41 -11.83 0.63 -5.76
CA ASN A 41 -13.27 0.32 -5.73
C ASN A 41 -14.04 1.32 -6.63
N ARG A 42 -15.21 0.93 -7.14
CA ARG A 42 -16.00 1.80 -8.01
C ARG A 42 -16.63 2.98 -7.24
N ALA A 43 -16.92 2.78 -5.96
CA ALA A 43 -17.56 3.77 -5.08
C ALA A 43 -16.63 4.96 -4.76
N ASP A 44 -15.40 4.76 -4.31
CA ASP A 44 -14.48 5.88 -3.99
C ASP A 44 -14.03 6.62 -5.26
N ASN A 45 -14.12 5.96 -6.41
CA ASN A 45 -13.64 6.51 -7.69
C ASN A 45 -14.71 7.27 -8.47
N ARG A 46 -15.97 7.26 -8.01
CA ARG A 46 -17.08 7.98 -8.68
C ARG A 46 -16.82 9.48 -8.83
N ASN A 47 -16.13 10.09 -7.87
CA ASN A 47 -15.88 11.53 -7.82
C ASN A 47 -14.43 11.93 -8.12
N ARG A 48 -13.58 10.99 -8.56
CA ARG A 48 -12.15 11.25 -8.82
C ARG A 48 -11.88 11.32 -10.31
N LYS A 49 -11.26 12.42 -10.76
CA LYS A 49 -10.78 12.53 -12.15
C LYS A 49 -9.56 11.64 -12.33
N LYS A 50 -9.59 10.73 -13.30
CA LYS A 50 -8.43 9.91 -13.67
C LYS A 50 -7.32 10.83 -14.19
N MET A 51 -6.13 10.70 -13.62
CA MET A 51 -4.92 11.37 -14.11
C MET A 51 -4.26 10.53 -15.21
N MET A 52 -3.42 11.12 -16.07
CA MET A 52 -2.67 10.35 -17.08
C MET A 52 -1.85 9.20 -16.47
N LEU A 53 -1.29 9.43 -15.28
CA LEU A 53 -0.51 8.43 -14.56
C LEU A 53 -1.34 7.23 -14.07
N SER A 54 -2.67 7.33 -14.10
CA SER A 54 -3.57 6.28 -13.61
C SER A 54 -3.50 5.01 -14.44
N ASN A 55 -3.00 5.09 -15.67
CA ASN A 55 -2.89 3.94 -16.56
C ASN A 55 -1.57 3.18 -16.37
N PHE A 56 -0.62 3.72 -15.60
CA PHE A 56 0.65 3.08 -15.33
C PHE A 56 0.59 2.32 -14.01
N ALA A 57 0.75 1.01 -14.11
CA ALA A 57 0.88 0.10 -13.00
C ALA A 57 2.24 -0.59 -13.08
N TYR A 58 2.73 -1.05 -11.93
CA TYR A 58 3.90 -1.91 -11.93
C TYR A 58 3.78 -3.00 -10.88
N TRP A 59 4.46 -4.09 -11.18
CA TRP A 59 4.55 -5.27 -10.36
C TRP A 59 5.94 -5.31 -9.74
N ASP A 60 5.96 -5.33 -8.42
CA ASP A 60 7.16 -5.38 -7.59
C ASP A 60 7.37 -6.82 -7.15
N LEU A 61 8.43 -7.42 -7.68
CA LEU A 61 8.81 -8.81 -7.46
C LEU A 61 10.12 -8.90 -6.74
N LYS A 62 10.19 -9.74 -5.71
CA LYS A 62 11.45 -10.18 -5.11
C LYS A 62 11.49 -11.70 -5.13
N PHE A 63 12.61 -12.23 -5.59
CA PHE A 63 12.89 -13.66 -5.60
C PHE A 63 13.76 -14.05 -4.40
N SER A 64 13.76 -15.34 -4.07
CA SER A 64 14.54 -15.93 -2.97
C SER A 64 16.05 -15.71 -3.08
N ASP A 65 16.55 -15.47 -4.29
CA ASP A 65 17.95 -15.11 -4.56
C ASP A 65 18.29 -13.64 -4.23
N GLY A 66 17.33 -12.89 -3.68
CA GLY A 66 17.46 -11.49 -3.32
C GLY A 66 17.28 -10.51 -4.49
N LYS A 67 17.08 -10.99 -5.73
CA LYS A 67 16.87 -10.09 -6.87
C LYS A 67 15.46 -9.52 -6.85
N ARG A 68 15.37 -8.22 -7.13
CA ARG A 68 14.12 -7.47 -7.16
C ARG A 68 13.90 -6.83 -8.52
N TYR A 69 12.70 -6.98 -9.07
CA TYR A 69 12.31 -6.49 -10.38
C TYR A 69 11.04 -5.63 -10.28
N PHE A 70 11.04 -4.53 -11.02
CA PHE A 70 9.88 -3.65 -11.17
C PHE A 70 9.39 -3.75 -12.61
N ILE A 71 8.31 -4.48 -12.81
CA ILE A 71 7.77 -4.82 -14.14
C ILE A 71 6.56 -3.94 -14.41
N THR A 72 6.59 -3.13 -15.46
CA THR A 72 5.45 -2.26 -15.79
C THR A 72 4.39 -3.03 -16.57
N ASN A 73 3.15 -2.56 -16.49
CA ASN A 73 2.03 -3.13 -17.26
C ASN A 73 2.13 -2.90 -18.78
N ILE A 74 3.12 -2.13 -19.22
CA ILE A 74 3.46 -1.96 -20.64
C ILE A 74 4.25 -3.17 -21.14
N MET A 75 5.08 -3.77 -20.27
CA MET A 75 5.95 -4.90 -20.65
C MET A 75 5.22 -6.23 -20.62
N VAL A 76 4.34 -6.41 -19.63
CA VAL A 76 3.55 -7.63 -19.49
C VAL A 76 2.23 -7.31 -18.81
N ASP A 77 1.16 -7.95 -19.26
CA ASP A 77 -0.06 -7.98 -18.46
C ASP A 77 0.16 -8.93 -17.29
N PHE A 78 0.06 -8.40 -16.08
CA PHE A 78 0.19 -9.15 -14.83
C PHE A 78 -1.12 -9.14 -14.03
N LEU A 79 -2.19 -8.54 -14.56
CA LEU A 79 -3.49 -8.46 -13.90
C LEU A 79 -4.41 -9.60 -14.35
N HIS A 80 -4.06 -10.81 -13.94
CA HIS A 80 -4.85 -12.01 -14.25
C HIS A 80 -6.07 -12.11 -13.32
N LYS A 81 -7.14 -12.74 -13.82
CA LYS A 81 -8.37 -13.00 -13.06
C LYS A 81 -8.11 -13.79 -11.77
N ASN A 82 -7.16 -14.73 -11.86
CA ASN A 82 -6.63 -15.47 -10.72
C ASN A 82 -5.21 -14.97 -10.44
N LYS A 83 -4.86 -14.83 -9.15
CA LYS A 83 -3.49 -14.47 -8.77
C LYS A 83 -2.53 -15.55 -9.28
N LEU A 84 -1.48 -15.12 -9.97
CA LEU A 84 -0.46 -16.03 -10.50
C LEU A 84 0.29 -16.78 -9.39
N PHE A 85 0.48 -16.17 -8.21
CA PHE A 85 1.14 -16.78 -7.05
C PHE A 85 0.61 -16.18 -5.74
N LEU A 86 0.59 -16.98 -4.69
CA LEU A 86 0.12 -16.62 -3.36
C LEU A 86 1.31 -16.53 -2.40
N PRO A 87 1.44 -15.46 -1.59
CA PRO A 87 0.48 -14.36 -1.40
C PRO A 87 0.82 -13.08 -2.20
N THR A 88 0.25 -12.91 -3.40
CA THR A 88 0.28 -11.60 -4.10
C THR A 88 -0.62 -10.57 -3.40
N ARG A 89 -0.06 -9.40 -3.10
CA ARG A 89 -0.74 -8.27 -2.47
C ARG A 89 -1.01 -7.15 -3.48
N TYR A 90 -2.07 -6.39 -3.22
CA TYR A 90 -2.40 -5.19 -4.00
C TYR A 90 -2.09 -3.94 -3.19
N ARG A 91 -1.45 -2.96 -3.81
CA ARG A 91 -1.26 -1.61 -3.27
C ARG A 91 -1.86 -0.61 -4.24
N TYR A 92 -2.71 0.26 -3.72
CA TYR A 92 -3.39 1.29 -4.49
C TYR A 92 -2.79 2.65 -4.11
N ARG A 93 -2.15 3.34 -5.06
CA ARG A 93 -1.46 4.60 -4.81
C ARG A 93 -1.97 5.71 -5.73
N PHE A 94 -1.99 6.93 -5.23
CA PHE A 94 -2.28 8.10 -6.06
C PHE A 94 -1.12 8.42 -7.01
N LEU A 95 0.12 8.30 -6.52
CA LEU A 95 1.35 8.42 -7.30
C LEU A 95 2.15 7.11 -7.25
N PRO A 96 2.69 6.62 -8.38
CA PRO A 96 3.63 5.50 -8.38
C PRO A 96 4.84 5.82 -7.50
N PHE A 97 5.24 4.86 -6.65
CA PHE A 97 6.37 5.06 -5.75
C PHE A 97 7.18 3.78 -5.61
N ILE A 98 8.41 3.82 -6.11
CA ILE A 98 9.38 2.73 -5.96
C ILE A 98 10.33 3.09 -4.82
N ASP A 99 10.31 2.29 -3.75
CA ASP A 99 11.31 2.42 -2.69
C ASP A 99 12.64 1.83 -3.17
N LYS A 100 13.59 2.72 -3.51
CA LYS A 100 14.94 2.36 -3.93
C LYS A 100 15.88 2.10 -2.74
N LYS A 101 15.43 2.23 -1.48
CA LYS A 101 16.33 2.13 -0.32
C LYS A 101 16.96 0.75 -0.14
N GLU A 102 16.30 -0.33 -0.58
CA GLU A 102 16.91 -1.66 -0.59
C GLU A 102 18.03 -1.82 -1.64
N SER A 103 18.01 -1.04 -2.74
CA SER A 103 19.07 -1.04 -3.76
C SER A 103 20.19 -0.02 -3.49
N ASN A 104 20.12 0.76 -2.40
CA ASN A 104 20.88 2.00 -2.23
C ASN A 104 22.23 1.90 -1.51
N LYS A 105 22.67 0.72 -1.06
CA LYS A 105 24.02 0.61 -0.46
C LYS A 105 25.13 0.92 -1.47
N GLU A 106 24.90 0.63 -2.75
CA GLU A 106 25.89 0.78 -3.82
C GLU A 106 25.79 2.14 -4.58
N TYR A 107 24.62 2.78 -4.57
CA TYR A 107 24.40 4.03 -5.32
C TYR A 107 24.85 5.28 -4.55
N LYS A 108 24.75 5.27 -3.21
CA LYS A 108 25.15 6.41 -2.37
C LYS A 108 26.65 6.67 -2.36
N SER A 109 27.48 5.67 -2.64
CA SER A 109 28.95 5.80 -2.68
C SER A 109 29.46 6.53 -3.92
N ASN A 110 28.60 6.78 -4.93
CA ASN A 110 28.99 7.37 -6.22
C ASN A 110 28.36 8.75 -6.52
N LEU A 111 27.63 9.34 -5.57
CA LEU A 111 27.02 10.65 -5.76
C LEU A 111 28.05 11.77 -5.54
N LYS A 112 28.14 12.71 -6.49
CA LYS A 112 28.96 13.92 -6.29
C LYS A 112 28.26 14.83 -5.29
N GLN A 113 29.02 15.61 -4.52
CA GLN A 113 28.49 16.51 -3.49
C GLN A 113 27.38 17.45 -4.03
N LYS A 114 27.53 17.91 -5.28
CA LYS A 114 26.53 18.72 -5.98
C LYS A 114 25.16 18.05 -6.13
N ASP A 115 25.13 16.73 -6.32
CA ASP A 115 23.88 15.97 -6.44
C ASP A 115 23.21 15.82 -5.07
N ILE A 116 24.01 15.65 -4.01
CA ILE A 116 23.55 15.64 -2.62
C ILE A 116 22.92 17.00 -2.27
N ASP A 117 23.59 18.10 -2.65
CA ASP A 117 23.12 19.46 -2.37
C ASP A 117 21.81 19.78 -3.13
N GLN A 118 21.66 19.32 -4.38
CA GLN A 118 20.40 19.44 -5.12
C GLN A 118 19.27 18.63 -4.49
N ILE A 119 19.54 17.39 -4.08
CA ILE A 119 18.57 16.54 -3.39
C ILE A 119 18.13 17.20 -2.08
N ASN A 120 19.07 17.75 -1.30
CA ASN A 120 18.79 18.44 -0.05
C ASN A 120 18.01 19.73 -0.27
N SER A 121 18.38 20.54 -1.28
CA SER A 121 17.63 21.74 -1.66
C SER A 121 16.20 21.41 -2.06
N PHE A 122 16.01 20.32 -2.81
CA PHE A 122 14.70 19.82 -3.20
C PHE A 122 13.90 19.32 -1.99
N ALA A 123 14.53 18.55 -1.10
CA ALA A 123 13.92 18.09 0.15
C ALA A 123 13.58 19.25 1.10
N GLN A 124 14.35 20.34 1.10
CA GLN A 124 14.08 21.51 1.94
C GLN A 124 12.95 22.38 1.37
N LYS A 125 12.91 22.49 0.03
CA LYS A 125 11.87 23.24 -0.70
C LYS A 125 10.51 22.54 -0.69
N TYR A 126 10.50 21.21 -0.76
CA TYR A 126 9.27 20.41 -0.84
C TYR A 126 9.00 19.53 0.40
N GLY A 127 9.93 19.45 1.34
CA GLY A 127 9.79 18.69 2.59
C GLY A 127 8.78 19.29 3.56
N GLN A 128 8.40 20.55 3.38
CA GLN A 128 7.27 21.16 4.11
C GLN A 128 5.92 20.56 3.68
N TYR A 129 5.87 19.89 2.52
CA TYR A 129 4.73 19.06 2.10
C TYR A 129 4.90 17.59 2.51
N SER A 130 5.99 17.24 3.22
CA SER A 130 6.29 15.87 3.66
C SER A 130 5.80 15.53 5.07
N ASP A 131 5.32 16.51 5.84
CA ASP A 131 4.63 16.28 7.13
C ASP A 131 3.29 15.54 6.97
N HIS A 132 2.89 15.24 5.73
CA HIS A 132 1.78 14.33 5.42
C HIS A 132 2.21 12.98 4.83
N LEU A 133 3.51 12.67 4.76
CA LEU A 133 4.01 11.43 4.14
C LEU A 133 4.99 10.57 4.93
N VAL A 134 5.33 10.85 6.20
CA VAL A 134 6.05 9.87 7.04
C VAL A 134 5.59 9.87 8.50
N GLU A 135 4.69 8.94 8.83
CA GLU A 135 4.83 8.06 10.01
C GLU A 135 4.20 6.70 9.68
N ILE A 136 4.93 5.83 8.99
CA ILE A 136 4.78 4.39 9.25
C ILE A 136 5.81 4.09 10.33
N LYS A 137 5.40 4.33 11.58
CA LYS A 137 6.13 3.82 12.75
C LYS A 137 6.20 2.30 12.64
N HIS A 138 7.37 1.76 12.97
CA HIS A 138 7.51 0.38 13.40
C HIS A 138 6.39 0.08 14.41
N TYR A 139 5.59 -0.94 14.14
CA TYR A 139 4.77 -1.56 15.18
C TYR A 139 5.72 -2.48 15.95
N ASP A 140 6.27 -1.94 17.04
CA ASP A 140 6.74 -2.72 18.18
C ASP A 140 5.51 -3.27 18.92
N ASP A 141 5.65 -4.50 19.39
CA ASP A 141 4.67 -5.20 20.22
C ASP A 141 4.43 -4.48 21.57
N ASN A 142 3.21 -4.61 22.06
CA ASN A 142 2.73 -4.35 23.43
C ASN A 142 2.53 -2.90 23.91
N LYS A 143 1.27 -2.45 23.79
CA LYS A 143 0.37 -1.97 24.88
C LYS A 143 -0.70 -1.05 24.29
N ASN A 144 -1.76 -1.63 23.75
CA ASN A 144 -3.15 -1.10 23.75
C ASN A 144 -4.07 -2.13 23.06
N ASP A 145 -3.85 -3.40 23.40
CA ASP A 145 -4.74 -4.49 23.06
C ASP A 145 -6.00 -4.33 23.89
N LEU A 146 -7.08 -4.03 23.19
CA LEU A 146 -8.49 -4.32 23.50
C LEU A 146 -9.43 -3.70 22.45
N ILE A 147 -8.94 -2.80 21.59
CA ILE A 147 -9.71 -2.25 20.44
C ILE A 147 -9.01 -2.51 19.08
N ALA A 148 -7.75 -2.94 19.09
CA ALA A 148 -6.95 -3.12 17.87
C ALA A 148 -7.25 -4.41 17.08
N ASN A 149 -7.98 -5.36 17.68
CA ASN A 149 -8.30 -6.65 17.06
C ASN A 149 -9.70 -6.73 16.43
N SER A 150 -10.40 -5.59 16.25
CA SER A 150 -11.60 -5.61 15.41
C SER A 150 -11.21 -5.39 13.95
N ASP A 151 -11.30 -6.44 13.13
CA ASP A 151 -11.18 -6.39 11.66
C ASP A 151 -12.25 -5.49 10.98
N ASN A 152 -13.13 -4.87 11.77
CA ASN A 152 -14.21 -4.04 11.29
C ASN A 152 -13.71 -2.65 10.84
N HIS A 153 -13.78 -2.41 9.53
CA HIS A 153 -13.41 -1.15 8.87
C HIS A 153 -14.02 0.09 9.56
N TYR A 154 -15.28 0.02 10.01
CA TYR A 154 -15.99 1.16 10.61
C TYR A 154 -15.44 1.56 11.98
N MET A 155 -14.99 0.59 12.78
CA MET A 155 -14.31 0.85 14.06
C MET A 155 -13.07 1.72 13.85
N LYS A 156 -12.27 1.38 12.83
CA LYS A 156 -11.04 2.11 12.50
C LYS A 156 -11.32 3.53 11.99
N VAL A 157 -12.34 3.69 11.14
CA VAL A 157 -12.71 5.00 10.57
C VAL A 157 -13.28 5.95 11.62
N HIS A 158 -13.98 5.44 12.64
CA HIS A 158 -14.68 6.26 13.63
C HIS A 158 -14.01 6.33 15.01
N LYS A 159 -12.92 5.61 15.25
CA LYS A 159 -12.19 5.55 16.55
C LYS A 159 -11.84 6.91 17.15
N ASN A 160 -11.50 7.90 16.32
CA ASN A 160 -11.04 9.21 16.77
C ASN A 160 -12.17 10.24 16.94
N LYS A 161 -13.41 9.90 16.57
CA LYS A 161 -14.55 10.80 16.74
C LYS A 161 -14.92 10.97 18.21
N LYS A 162 -15.45 12.16 18.55
CA LYS A 162 -15.95 12.45 19.90
C LYS A 162 -17.28 11.71 20.13
N ILE A 163 -17.62 11.42 21.39
CA ILE A 163 -18.87 10.71 21.76
C ILE A 163 -20.10 11.39 21.12
N ASN A 164 -20.21 12.72 21.23
CA ASN A 164 -21.34 13.47 20.66
C ASN A 164 -21.46 13.33 19.13
N GLU A 165 -20.33 13.13 18.42
CA GLU A 165 -20.33 12.90 16.98
C GLU A 165 -20.75 11.47 16.64
N LEU A 166 -20.36 10.49 17.46
CA LEU A 166 -20.79 9.09 17.33
C LEU A 166 -22.29 8.95 17.62
N GLU A 167 -22.82 9.67 18.61
CA GLU A 167 -24.24 9.69 18.95
C GLU A 167 -25.08 10.30 17.83
N ARG A 168 -24.57 11.31 17.11
CA ARG A 168 -25.20 11.85 15.89
C ARG A 168 -25.25 10.85 14.74
N ILE A 169 -24.28 9.94 14.66
CA ILE A 169 -24.29 8.87 13.65
C ILE A 169 -25.39 7.85 13.99
N LEU A 170 -25.51 7.46 15.27
CA LEU A 170 -26.61 6.58 15.72
C LEU A 170 -27.99 7.23 15.58
N ALA A 171 -28.10 8.54 15.77
CA ALA A 171 -29.35 9.27 15.55
C ALA A 171 -29.83 9.20 14.09
N ASN A 172 -28.91 9.01 13.14
CA ASN A 172 -29.20 8.85 11.71
C ASN A 172 -28.99 7.40 11.23
N LYS A 173 -29.24 6.41 12.10
CA LYS A 173 -28.96 4.99 11.84
C LYS A 173 -29.57 4.45 10.55
N GLU A 174 -30.70 4.98 10.08
CA GLU A 174 -31.37 4.54 8.85
C GLU A 174 -30.51 4.71 7.58
N ILE A 175 -29.49 5.58 7.62
CA ILE A 175 -28.59 5.88 6.50
C ILE A 175 -27.36 4.95 6.50
N TYR A 176 -27.13 4.22 7.59
CA TYR A 176 -25.94 3.39 7.79
C TYR A 176 -26.29 1.91 7.83
N ASN A 177 -25.38 1.07 7.36
CA ASN A 177 -25.54 -0.37 7.47
C ASN A 177 -25.36 -0.86 8.92
N GLU A 178 -25.90 -2.05 9.21
CA GLU A 178 -25.92 -2.63 10.56
C GLU A 178 -24.52 -2.77 11.17
N GLU A 179 -23.52 -3.14 10.36
CA GLU A 179 -22.12 -3.29 10.79
C GLU A 179 -21.51 -1.97 11.28
N CYS A 180 -21.84 -0.83 10.62
CA CYS A 180 -21.42 0.49 11.07
C CYS A 180 -22.12 0.88 12.38
N ILE A 181 -23.42 0.60 12.49
CA ILE A 181 -24.20 0.89 13.70
C ILE A 181 -23.66 0.12 14.90
N GLN A 182 -23.36 -1.18 14.73
CA GLN A 182 -22.78 -2.02 15.77
C GLN A 182 -21.40 -1.52 16.20
N ALA A 183 -20.53 -1.20 15.23
CA ALA A 183 -19.20 -0.64 15.51
C ALA A 183 -19.27 0.70 16.28
N VAL A 184 -20.13 1.61 15.84
CA VAL A 184 -20.28 2.93 16.47
C VAL A 184 -20.85 2.80 17.89
N THR A 185 -21.79 1.87 18.11
CA THR A 185 -22.35 1.57 19.43
C THR A 185 -21.27 1.07 20.39
N GLU A 186 -20.42 0.15 19.94
CA GLU A 186 -19.34 -0.40 20.77
C GLU A 186 -18.26 0.65 21.07
N LEU A 187 -17.92 1.52 20.12
CA LEU A 187 -17.00 2.64 20.36
C LEU A 187 -17.53 3.62 21.42
N ILE A 188 -18.83 3.92 21.42
CA ILE A 188 -19.43 4.76 22.45
C ILE A 188 -19.33 4.08 23.82
N ARG A 189 -19.62 2.78 23.90
CA ARG A 189 -19.52 1.99 25.13
C ARG A 189 -18.12 2.05 25.72
N ILE A 190 -17.11 1.76 24.91
CA ILE A 190 -15.70 1.77 25.33
C ILE A 190 -15.27 3.15 25.81
N LYS A 191 -15.60 4.22 25.06
CA LYS A 191 -15.21 5.59 25.44
C LYS A 191 -15.91 6.08 26.71
N LYS A 192 -17.16 5.66 26.96
CA LYS A 192 -17.87 5.98 28.20
C LYS A 192 -17.21 5.24 29.39
N MET A 193 -16.80 3.99 29.22
CA MET A 193 -16.05 3.23 30.22
C MET A 193 -14.68 3.87 30.55
N GLU A 194 -13.93 4.30 29.54
CA GLU A 194 -12.64 4.99 29.75
C GLU A 194 -12.80 6.31 30.52
N LYS A 195 -13.94 6.99 30.36
CA LYS A 195 -14.24 8.23 31.06
C LYS A 195 -14.71 8.01 32.50
N SER A 196 -15.24 6.84 32.85
CA SER A 196 -15.62 6.49 34.24
C SER A 196 -14.46 5.97 35.09
N ILE A 197 -13.32 5.65 34.47
CA ILE A 197 -12.10 5.15 35.15
C ILE A 197 -11.12 6.29 35.48
N LYS A 198 -11.40 7.52 35.01
CA LYS A 198 -10.67 8.76 35.34
C LYS A 198 -11.50 9.64 36.25
#